data_AF-A0A059AUB0-F1
#
_entry.id   AF-A0A059AUB0-F1
#
_cell.length_a   1.000
_cell.length_b   1.000
_cell.length_c   1.000
_cell.angle_alpha   90.00
_cell.angle_beta   90.00
_cell.angle_gamma   90.00
#
_symmetry.space_group_name_H-M   'P 1'
#
loop_
_entity.id
_entity.type
_entity.pdbx_description
1 polymer ?
#
loop_
_entity_poly.entity_id
_entity_poly.type
_entity_poly.pdbx_seq_one_letter_code
_entity_poly.pdbx_strand_id
1 'polypeptide(L)'
;MPFKRHVEIGRVALINYGKEYGRLVVIVDVVDQNRALVDAPDMVRMQMNFKRLSLTDIKIDIKRIPQKKTLVAAMQEADVQGKWDKSSWGRKLVVQKRRASLNDFDRFKLMLAKIKKWTNQARACEAEERKCFLSDCFPNFCAEYFFQTPQFCFLCYFLGLRTILRGIETQNSYVFPNRFQ
;
A
#
# COMPACT_ATOMS: atom_id res chain seq x y z
N MET A 1 13.28 -1.66 17.73
CA MET A 1 12.11 -2.23 17.01
C MET A 1 12.38 -3.69 16.71
N PRO A 2 11.49 -4.64 17.05
CA PRO A 2 11.73 -6.05 16.79
C PRO A 2 11.59 -6.38 15.30
N PHE A 3 12.48 -7.21 14.77
CA PHE A 3 12.39 -7.74 13.42
C PHE A 3 11.13 -8.62 13.29
N LYS A 4 10.37 -8.46 12.20
CA LYS A 4 9.15 -9.26 11.94
C LYS A 4 9.39 -10.48 11.06
N ARG A 5 10.41 -10.42 10.19
CA ARG A 5 10.72 -11.45 9.19
C ARG A 5 12.08 -12.04 9.52
N HIS A 6 12.07 -13.21 10.12
CA HIS A 6 13.29 -13.92 10.48
C HIS A 6 13.70 -14.90 9.37
N VAL A 7 14.99 -15.21 9.32
CA VAL A 7 15.49 -16.28 8.46
C VAL A 7 15.14 -17.60 9.12
N GLU A 8 14.27 -18.36 8.47
CA GLU A 8 13.79 -19.66 8.94
C GLU A 8 13.71 -20.62 7.75
N ILE A 9 13.80 -21.91 8.04
CA ILE A 9 13.60 -22.97 7.06
C ILE A 9 12.14 -22.93 6.56
N GLY A 10 11.95 -23.05 5.25
CA GLY A 10 10.64 -23.04 4.60
C GLY A 10 10.05 -21.65 4.37
N ARG A 11 10.77 -20.57 4.70
CA ARG A 11 10.31 -19.21 4.36
C ARG A 11 10.48 -18.93 2.87
N VAL A 12 9.46 -18.29 2.29
CA VAL A 12 9.47 -17.87 0.88
C VAL A 12 10.20 -16.52 0.77
N ALA A 13 11.08 -16.41 -0.21
CA ALA A 13 11.82 -15.21 -0.55
C ALA A 13 11.66 -14.86 -2.03
N LEU A 14 11.84 -13.58 -2.34
CA LEU A 14 11.92 -13.06 -3.69
C LEU A 14 13.38 -12.74 -4.02
N ILE A 15 13.82 -13.08 -5.23
CA ILE A 15 15.15 -12.70 -5.73
C ILE A 15 15.12 -11.28 -6.29
N ASN A 16 15.99 -10.41 -5.76
CA ASN A 16 16.06 -8.98 -6.10
C ASN A 16 16.94 -8.66 -7.30
N TYR A 17 17.94 -9.48 -7.61
CA TYR A 17 18.84 -9.22 -8.75
C TYR A 17 19.57 -10.49 -9.20
N GLY A 18 19.97 -10.51 -10.48
CA GLY A 18 20.66 -11.64 -11.10
C GLY A 18 19.86 -12.26 -12.25
N LYS A 19 20.31 -13.42 -12.73
CA LYS A 19 19.69 -14.14 -13.85
C LYS A 19 18.25 -14.59 -13.53
N GLU A 20 17.96 -14.84 -12.26
CA GLU A 20 16.68 -15.35 -11.76
C GLU A 20 15.83 -14.26 -11.10
N TYR A 21 15.93 -13.03 -11.60
CA TYR A 21 15.21 -11.88 -11.05
C TYR A 21 13.69 -12.07 -11.03
N GLY A 22 13.07 -11.71 -9.90
CA GLY A 22 11.61 -11.72 -9.75
C GLY A 22 11.00 -13.11 -9.60
N ARG A 23 11.82 -14.15 -9.42
CA ARG A 23 11.36 -15.51 -9.07
C ARG A 23 11.18 -15.65 -7.56
N LEU A 24 10.15 -16.42 -7.20
CA LEU A 24 9.91 -16.85 -5.82
C LEU A 24 10.68 -18.13 -5.54
N VAL A 25 11.26 -18.17 -4.37
CA VAL A 25 12.09 -19.28 -3.93
C VAL A 25 11.87 -19.59 -2.47
N VAL A 26 12.13 -20.83 -2.07
CA VAL A 26 12.01 -21.27 -0.67
C VAL A 26 13.39 -21.52 -0.11
N ILE A 27 13.63 -21.03 1.11
CA ILE A 27 14.84 -21.34 1.86
C ILE A 27 14.73 -22.76 2.40
N VAL A 28 15.59 -23.64 1.92
CA VAL A 28 15.61 -25.05 2.32
C VAL A 28 16.57 -25.27 3.49
N ASP A 29 17.70 -24.59 3.47
CA ASP A 29 18.70 -24.67 4.52
C ASP A 29 19.45 -23.35 4.68
N VAL A 30 19.97 -23.11 5.88
CA VAL A 30 20.89 -22.01 6.16
C VAL A 30 22.29 -22.61 6.25
N VAL A 31 23.14 -22.25 5.30
CA VAL A 31 24.52 -22.77 5.24
C VAL A 31 25.39 -21.94 6.18
N ASP A 32 25.34 -20.62 6.00
CA ASP A 32 26.14 -19.64 6.74
C ASP A 32 25.24 -18.46 7.13
N GLN A 33 25.76 -17.53 7.93
CA GLN A 33 25.07 -16.28 8.30
C GLN A 33 24.64 -15.46 7.08
N ASN A 34 25.42 -15.54 5.99
CA ASN A 34 25.19 -14.78 4.78
C ASN A 34 24.54 -15.63 3.67
N ARG A 35 24.54 -16.96 3.75
CA ARG A 35 24.22 -17.83 2.62
C ARG A 35 23.15 -18.86 2.99
N ALA A 36 22.15 -18.99 2.12
CA ALA A 36 21.12 -20.01 2.19
C ALA A 36 21.18 -20.94 0.98
N LEU A 37 20.77 -22.19 1.21
CA LEU A 37 20.41 -23.11 0.15
C LEU A 37 18.95 -22.86 -0.24
N VAL A 38 18.74 -22.60 -1.53
CA VAL A 38 17.47 -22.15 -2.07
C VAL A 38 16.98 -23.14 -3.13
N ASP A 39 15.68 -23.40 -3.15
CA ASP A 39 15.03 -24.30 -4.11
C ASP A 39 13.71 -23.71 -4.63
N ALA A 40 13.35 -24.10 -5.85
CA ALA A 40 12.11 -23.73 -6.52
C ALA A 40 11.72 -24.86 -7.50
N PRO A 41 10.43 -25.03 -7.85
CA PRO A 41 10.00 -26.09 -8.77
C PRO A 41 10.70 -26.01 -10.14
N ASP A 42 10.90 -24.79 -10.64
CA ASP A 42 11.45 -24.54 -11.98
C ASP A 42 12.98 -24.38 -12.01
N MET A 43 13.64 -24.57 -10.86
CA MET A 43 15.04 -24.20 -10.66
C MET A 43 15.85 -25.38 -10.11
N VAL A 44 17.14 -25.38 -10.40
CA VAL A 44 18.09 -26.28 -9.74
C VAL A 44 18.47 -25.68 -8.39
N ARG A 45 18.69 -26.55 -7.39
CA ARG A 45 19.10 -26.12 -6.05
C ARG A 45 20.41 -25.34 -6.16
N MET A 46 20.41 -24.13 -5.61
CA MET A 46 21.57 -23.25 -5.65
C MET A 46 21.77 -22.56 -4.31
N GLN A 47 23.02 -22.28 -3.97
CA GLN A 47 23.38 -21.47 -2.82
C GLN A 47 23.26 -19.99 -3.18
N MET A 48 22.52 -19.22 -2.41
CA MET A 48 22.32 -17.79 -2.61
C MET A 48 22.67 -17.00 -1.35
N ASN A 49 23.14 -15.77 -1.56
CA ASN A 49 23.44 -14.84 -0.48
C ASN A 49 22.14 -14.17 0.00
N PHE A 50 21.93 -13.96 1.30
CA PHE A 50 20.72 -13.32 1.84
C PHE A 50 20.55 -11.88 1.33
N LYS A 51 21.63 -11.17 1.00
CA LYS A 51 21.57 -9.84 0.37
C LYS A 51 20.81 -9.84 -0.97
N ARG A 52 20.77 -10.98 -1.67
CA ARG A 52 20.02 -11.16 -2.93
C ARG A 52 18.54 -11.43 -2.70
N LEU A 53 18.17 -11.87 -1.51
CA LEU A 53 16.84 -12.35 -1.17
C LEU A 53 16.12 -11.31 -0.34
N SER A 54 14.88 -11.03 -0.71
CA SER A 54 13.97 -10.31 0.15
C SER A 54 12.97 -11.30 0.74
N LEU A 55 12.98 -11.44 2.06
CA LEU A 55 12.09 -12.34 2.77
C LEU A 55 10.65 -11.85 2.70
N THR A 56 9.72 -12.79 2.53
CA THR A 56 8.28 -12.51 2.57
C THR A 56 7.67 -12.99 3.88
N ASP A 57 6.41 -12.62 4.12
CA ASP A 57 5.65 -13.06 5.28
C ASP A 57 5.17 -14.52 5.14
N ILE A 58 5.24 -15.10 3.95
CA ILE A 58 4.76 -16.46 3.67
C ILE A 58 5.80 -17.48 4.17
N LYS A 59 5.33 -18.40 5.01
CA LYS A 59 6.10 -19.53 5.53
C LYS A 59 5.41 -20.84 5.16
N ILE A 60 6.23 -21.83 4.85
CA ILE A 60 5.83 -23.22 4.64
C ILE A 60 6.56 -24.04 5.71
N ASP A 61 5.88 -24.94 6.39
CA ASP A 61 6.53 -25.79 7.39
C ASP A 61 7.13 -27.01 6.70
N ILE A 62 8.46 -27.04 6.60
CA ILE A 62 9.20 -28.11 5.92
C ILE A 62 10.41 -28.53 6.76
N LYS A 63 10.78 -29.81 6.68
CA LYS A 63 12.01 -30.34 7.27
C LYS A 63 13.24 -29.78 6.54
N ARG A 64 14.38 -29.72 7.25
CA ARG A 64 15.68 -29.35 6.67
C ARG A 64 16.02 -30.29 5.51
N ILE A 65 16.37 -29.71 4.35
CA ILE A 65 16.76 -30.44 3.13
C ILE A 65 15.71 -31.47 2.68
N PRO A 66 14.52 -31.03 2.22
CA PRO A 66 13.51 -31.91 1.64
C PRO A 66 13.97 -32.40 0.25
N GLN A 67 13.31 -33.42 -0.30
CA GLN A 67 13.43 -33.75 -1.73
C GLN A 67 12.59 -32.77 -2.57
N LYS A 68 12.90 -32.64 -3.87
CA LYS A 68 12.16 -31.70 -4.73
C LYS A 68 10.67 -32.04 -4.79
N LYS A 69 10.34 -33.34 -4.87
CA LYS A 69 8.96 -33.82 -4.91
C LYS A 69 8.17 -33.38 -3.66
N THR A 70 8.75 -33.52 -2.48
CA THR A 70 8.10 -33.12 -1.22
C THR A 70 7.98 -31.61 -1.08
N LEU A 71 8.95 -30.85 -1.59
CA LEU A 71 8.87 -29.38 -1.63
C LEU A 71 7.71 -28.89 -2.52
N VAL A 72 7.53 -29.50 -3.69
CA VAL A 72 6.46 -29.14 -4.62
C VAL A 72 5.09 -29.44 -4.01
N ALA A 73 4.93 -30.61 -3.38
CA ALA A 73 3.72 -30.96 -2.66
C ALA A 73 3.41 -29.95 -1.54
N ALA A 74 4.40 -29.63 -0.69
CA ALA A 74 4.23 -28.66 0.39
C ALA A 74 3.89 -27.23 -0.12
N MET A 75 4.47 -26.82 -1.26
CA MET A 75 4.16 -25.53 -1.88
C MET A 75 2.72 -25.45 -2.40
N GLN A 76 2.21 -26.56 -2.94
CA GLN A 76 0.83 -26.69 -3.41
C GLN A 76 -0.15 -26.73 -2.23
N GLU A 77 0.14 -27.52 -1.19
CA GLU A 77 -0.64 -27.59 0.04
C GLU A 77 -0.77 -26.22 0.72
N ALA A 78 0.32 -25.43 0.71
CA ALA A 78 0.34 -24.11 1.32
C ALA A 78 -0.25 -22.99 0.43
N ASP A 79 -0.65 -23.28 -0.82
CA ASP A 79 -1.09 -22.30 -1.83
C ASP A 79 -0.24 -21.02 -1.85
N VAL A 80 1.06 -21.18 -2.05
CA VAL A 80 2.01 -20.05 -2.01
C VAL A 80 1.75 -19.07 -3.15
N GLN A 81 1.36 -19.56 -4.32
CA GLN A 81 1.07 -18.72 -5.49
C GLN A 81 -0.17 -17.85 -5.25
N GLY A 82 -1.28 -18.44 -4.78
CA GLY A 82 -2.49 -17.68 -4.48
C GLY A 82 -2.29 -16.65 -3.39
N LYS A 83 -1.52 -16.98 -2.32
CA LYS A 83 -1.13 -16.02 -1.28
C LYS A 83 -0.27 -14.89 -1.82
N TRP A 84 0.68 -15.20 -2.71
CA TRP A 84 1.55 -14.20 -3.32
C TRP A 84 0.78 -13.23 -4.21
N ASP A 85 -0.14 -13.72 -5.05
CA ASP A 85 -0.93 -12.88 -5.94
C ASP A 85 -1.92 -11.97 -5.18
N LYS A 86 -2.37 -12.42 -4.01
CA LYS A 86 -3.19 -11.60 -3.10
C LYS A 86 -2.37 -10.54 -2.36
N SER A 87 -1.07 -10.77 -2.16
CA SER A 87 -0.21 -9.84 -1.45
C SER A 87 -0.11 -8.49 -2.18
N SER A 88 -0.02 -7.40 -1.43
CA SER A 88 0.16 -6.04 -1.99
C SER A 88 1.42 -5.95 -2.85
N TRP A 89 2.46 -6.70 -2.50
CA TRP A 89 3.73 -6.71 -3.21
C TRP A 89 3.65 -7.47 -4.53
N GLY A 90 3.06 -8.68 -4.54
CA GLY A 90 2.80 -9.43 -5.77
C GLY A 90 1.94 -8.63 -6.76
N ARG A 91 0.86 -8.01 -6.27
CA ARG A 91 0.02 -7.09 -7.07
C ARG A 91 0.82 -5.94 -7.67
N LYS A 92 1.72 -5.33 -6.90
CA LYS A 92 2.57 -4.23 -7.38
C LYS A 92 3.49 -4.67 -8.53
N LEU A 93 4.12 -5.83 -8.41
CA LEU A 93 4.98 -6.38 -9.46
C LEU A 93 4.19 -6.72 -10.73
N VAL A 94 3.01 -7.30 -10.59
CA VAL A 94 2.11 -7.59 -11.72
C VAL A 94 1.69 -6.30 -12.42
N VAL A 95 1.30 -5.27 -11.66
CA VAL A 95 0.97 -3.95 -12.23
C VAL A 95 2.17 -3.33 -12.95
N GLN A 96 3.38 -3.45 -12.41
CA GLN A 96 4.59 -2.96 -13.05
C GLN A 96 4.87 -3.69 -14.37
N LYS A 97 4.75 -5.02 -14.41
CA LYS A 97 4.88 -5.82 -15.63
C LYS A 97 3.85 -5.42 -16.68
N ARG A 98 2.58 -5.29 -16.28
CA ARG A 98 1.50 -4.82 -17.19
C ARG A 98 1.80 -3.42 -17.72
N ARG A 99 2.29 -2.50 -16.88
CA ARG A 99 2.63 -1.14 -17.29
C ARG A 99 3.77 -1.08 -18.30
N ALA A 100 4.77 -1.96 -18.16
CA ALA A 100 5.87 -2.06 -19.10
C ALA A 100 5.42 -2.53 -20.49
N SER A 101 4.37 -3.37 -20.56
CA SER A 101 3.82 -3.86 -21.83
C SER A 101 2.75 -2.96 -22.47
N LEU A 102 2.43 -1.78 -21.89
CA LEU A 102 1.37 -0.93 -22.42
C LEU A 102 1.80 -0.17 -23.68
N ASN A 103 0.97 -0.30 -24.71
CA ASN A 103 1.03 0.53 -25.90
C ASN A 103 0.49 1.94 -25.62
N ASP A 104 0.85 2.92 -26.45
CA ASP A 104 0.52 4.34 -26.26
C ASP A 104 -0.99 4.60 -26.11
N PHE A 105 -1.79 3.94 -26.94
CA PHE A 105 -3.25 4.01 -26.88
C PHE A 105 -3.82 3.58 -25.52
N ASP A 106 -3.26 2.55 -24.89
CA ASP A 106 -3.72 2.11 -23.58
C ASP A 106 -3.27 3.06 -22.45
N ARG A 107 -2.16 3.77 -22.62
CA ARG A 107 -1.74 4.83 -21.70
C ARG A 107 -2.73 6.00 -21.75
N PHE A 108 -3.21 6.36 -22.94
CA PHE A 108 -4.25 7.38 -23.11
C PHE A 108 -5.56 6.98 -22.40
N LYS A 109 -6.03 5.73 -22.58
CA LYS A 109 -7.20 5.22 -21.83
C LYS A 109 -7.00 5.29 -20.31
N LEU A 110 -5.82 4.91 -19.82
CA LEU A 110 -5.50 4.99 -18.38
C LEU A 110 -5.47 6.43 -17.88
N MET A 111 -5.04 7.39 -18.70
CA MET A 111 -5.07 8.82 -18.37
C MET A 111 -6.52 9.29 -18.16
N LEU A 112 -7.40 9.01 -19.12
CA LEU A 112 -8.82 9.38 -19.02
C LEU A 112 -9.51 8.71 -17.83
N ALA A 113 -9.22 7.43 -17.58
CA ALA A 113 -9.74 6.69 -16.43
C ALA A 113 -9.29 7.31 -15.09
N LYS A 114 -8.04 7.80 -15.01
CA LYS A 114 -7.55 8.52 -13.81
C LYS A 114 -8.28 9.85 -13.62
N ILE A 115 -8.42 10.66 -14.67
CA ILE A 115 -9.14 11.94 -14.60
C ILE A 115 -10.58 11.72 -14.11
N LYS A 116 -11.30 10.75 -14.70
CA LYS A 116 -12.67 10.39 -14.27
C LYS A 116 -12.74 9.94 -12.82
N LYS A 117 -11.75 9.17 -12.33
CA LYS A 117 -11.70 8.76 -10.93
C LYS A 117 -11.53 9.96 -10.00
N TRP A 118 -10.64 10.90 -10.35
CA TRP A 118 -10.35 12.08 -9.53
C TRP A 118 -11.56 13.01 -9.46
N THR A 119 -12.24 13.24 -10.60
CA THR A 119 -13.46 14.07 -10.62
C THR A 119 -14.60 13.44 -9.82
N ASN A 120 -14.79 12.11 -9.91
CA ASN A 120 -15.77 11.41 -9.08
C ASN A 120 -15.43 11.48 -7.59
N GLN A 121 -14.15 11.39 -7.23
CA GLN A 121 -13.72 11.46 -5.84
C GLN A 121 -13.88 12.88 -5.28
N ALA A 122 -13.60 13.92 -6.07
CA ALA A 122 -13.89 15.30 -5.70
C ALA A 122 -15.39 15.54 -5.50
N ARG A 123 -16.24 15.04 -6.41
CA ARG A 123 -17.71 15.10 -6.26
C ARG A 123 -18.22 14.34 -5.04
N ALA A 124 -17.62 13.18 -4.72
CA ALA A 124 -17.96 12.42 -3.53
C ALA A 124 -17.61 13.20 -2.25
N CYS A 125 -16.42 13.82 -2.22
CA CYS A 125 -15.99 14.70 -1.12
C CYS A 125 -16.93 15.90 -0.97
N GLU A 126 -17.23 16.61 -2.07
CA GLU A 126 -18.18 17.73 -2.07
C GLU A 126 -19.59 17.30 -1.62
N ALA A 127 -20.04 16.10 -1.99
CA ALA A 127 -21.34 15.56 -1.56
C ALA A 127 -21.34 15.19 -0.07
N GLU A 128 -20.22 14.70 0.47
CA GLU A 128 -20.06 14.38 1.88
C GLU A 128 -19.97 15.65 2.74
N GLU A 129 -19.25 16.67 2.27
CA GLU A 129 -19.23 18.02 2.86
C GLU A 129 -20.63 18.66 2.87
N ARG A 130 -21.40 18.55 1.77
CA ARG A 130 -22.78 19.05 1.70
C ARG A 130 -23.75 18.30 2.62
N LYS A 131 -23.57 16.99 2.79
CA LYS A 131 -24.37 16.20 3.76
C LYS A 131 -24.08 16.64 5.19
N CYS A 132 -22.82 16.93 5.52
CA CYS A 132 -22.43 17.49 6.81
C CYS A 132 -23.03 18.88 7.04
N PHE A 133 -23.16 19.70 5.99
CA PHE A 133 -23.79 21.02 6.06
C PHE A 133 -25.33 20.98 6.17
N LEU A 134 -25.98 19.92 5.69
CA LEU A 134 -27.44 19.71 5.79
C LEU A 134 -27.86 18.94 7.06
N SER A 135 -26.92 18.27 7.73
CA SER A 135 -27.11 17.72 9.08
C SER A 135 -26.54 18.69 10.10
N ASP A 136 -27.34 19.68 10.49
CA ASP A 136 -27.13 20.42 11.75
C ASP A 136 -27.08 19.41 12.91
N CYS A 137 -25.89 18.92 13.24
CA CYS A 137 -25.62 18.42 14.57
C CYS A 137 -25.67 19.64 15.49
N PHE A 138 -26.75 19.71 16.25
CA PHE A 138 -26.85 20.41 17.53
C PHE A 138 -25.47 20.49 18.21
N PRO A 139 -25.06 21.67 18.69
CA PRO A 139 -23.79 21.83 19.38
C PRO A 139 -23.87 20.98 20.65
N ASN A 140 -23.05 19.91 20.76
CA ASN A 140 -22.55 19.28 22.01
C ASN A 140 -22.01 17.83 21.86
N PHE A 141 -21.72 17.30 20.65
CA PHE A 141 -21.22 15.91 20.52
C PHE A 141 -20.01 15.71 19.58
N CYS A 142 -19.04 16.63 19.60
CA CYS A 142 -17.83 16.53 18.76
C CYS A 142 -16.52 16.65 19.56
N ALA A 143 -16.44 16.07 20.76
CA ALA A 143 -15.19 16.04 21.55
C ALA A 143 -14.47 14.67 21.57
N GLU A 144 -15.07 13.57 21.09
CA GLU A 144 -14.50 12.22 21.32
C GLU A 144 -13.90 11.50 20.10
N TYR A 145 -13.87 12.10 18.91
CA TYR A 145 -13.26 11.47 17.72
C TYR A 145 -12.11 12.31 17.13
N PHE A 146 -11.25 12.85 17.99
CA PHE A 146 -10.06 13.60 17.57
C PHE A 146 -8.76 12.75 17.51
N PHE A 147 -8.86 11.42 17.45
CA PHE A 147 -7.67 10.56 17.58
C PHE A 147 -7.58 9.40 16.59
N GLN A 148 -7.83 9.62 15.29
CA GLN A 148 -7.27 8.76 14.23
C GLN A 148 -7.45 9.37 12.83
N THR A 149 -6.55 10.28 12.42
CA THR A 149 -5.93 10.38 11.07
C THR A 149 -5.31 11.78 10.85
N PRO A 150 -3.99 11.95 11.02
CA PRO A 150 -3.33 13.26 11.00
C PRO A 150 -3.07 13.85 9.59
N GLN A 151 -3.75 13.41 8.53
CA GLN A 151 -3.50 13.90 7.16
C GLN A 151 -4.65 14.71 6.54
N PHE A 152 -5.83 14.75 7.16
CA PHE A 152 -6.99 15.47 6.60
C PHE A 152 -7.11 16.93 7.08
N CYS A 153 -6.33 17.37 8.07
CA CYS A 153 -6.60 18.63 8.75
C CYS A 153 -5.95 19.88 8.11
N PHE A 154 -4.93 19.74 7.25
CA PHE A 154 -4.21 20.92 6.73
C PHE A 154 -4.89 21.64 5.56
N LEU A 155 -5.85 21.01 4.85
CA LEU A 155 -6.57 21.67 3.76
C LEU A 155 -7.88 22.36 4.22
N CYS A 156 -8.51 21.93 5.30
CA CYS A 156 -9.73 22.56 5.81
C CYS A 156 -9.48 23.95 6.43
N TYR A 157 -8.30 24.17 7.02
CA TYR A 157 -8.00 25.47 7.65
C TYR A 157 -7.82 26.61 6.63
N PHE A 158 -7.38 26.30 5.41
CA PHE A 158 -7.19 27.31 4.35
C PHE A 158 -8.46 27.58 3.53
N LEU A 159 -9.43 26.67 3.53
CA LEU A 159 -10.70 26.83 2.81
C LEU A 159 -11.86 27.30 3.71
N GLY A 160 -11.75 27.16 5.04
CA GLY A 160 -12.77 27.60 6.00
C GLY A 160 -12.94 29.11 6.16
N LEU A 161 -11.99 29.95 5.71
CA LEU A 161 -12.12 31.41 5.78
C LEU A 161 -12.90 32.02 4.61
N ARG A 162 -13.22 31.25 3.55
CA ARG A 162 -13.88 31.79 2.35
C ARG A 162 -15.41 31.76 2.41
N THR A 163 -15.99 31.02 3.35
CA THR A 163 -17.44 30.87 3.52
C THR A 163 -18.05 31.76 4.60
N ILE A 164 -17.23 32.33 5.51
CA ILE A 164 -17.73 33.25 6.56
C ILE A 164 -17.92 34.68 6.01
N LEU A 165 -17.19 35.07 4.97
CA LEU A 165 -17.20 36.45 4.43
C LEU A 165 -18.31 36.75 3.41
N ARG A 166 -19.24 35.83 3.13
CA ARG A 166 -20.42 36.11 2.27
C ARG A 166 -21.74 36.25 3.03
N GLY A 167 -21.72 36.21 4.36
CA GLY A 167 -22.92 36.27 5.22
C GLY A 167 -23.12 37.57 6.00
N ILE A 168 -22.26 38.58 5.83
CA ILE A 168 -22.25 39.81 6.66
C ILE A 168 -22.41 41.07 5.79
N GLU A 169 -23.32 41.05 4.80
CA GLU A 169 -23.56 42.21 3.93
C GLU A 169 -24.90 42.92 4.16
N THR A 170 -25.68 42.52 5.19
CA THR A 170 -26.92 43.20 5.52
C THR A 170 -27.15 43.25 7.03
N GLN A 171 -26.50 44.19 7.71
CA GLN A 171 -27.11 45.03 8.74
C GLN A 171 -26.09 46.01 9.35
N ASN A 172 -26.28 47.28 9.01
CA ASN A 172 -26.17 48.44 9.89
C ASN A 172 -24.90 48.64 10.74
N SER A 173 -24.08 49.56 10.23
CA SER A 173 -23.74 50.84 10.88
C SER A 173 -23.46 50.81 12.38
N TYR A 174 -22.18 50.90 12.78
CA TYR A 174 -21.71 51.78 13.88
C TYR A 174 -20.19 52.04 13.75
N VAL A 175 -19.86 53.30 13.49
CA VAL A 175 -18.74 54.13 13.98
C VAL A 175 -17.39 53.43 14.24
N PHE A 176 -16.42 53.70 13.36
CA PHE A 176 -14.98 53.57 13.65
C PHE A 176 -14.57 54.61 14.71
N PRO A 177 -13.83 54.18 15.76
CA PRO A 177 -12.55 54.83 15.96
C PRO A 177 -11.47 53.83 16.41
N ASN A 178 -10.32 53.81 15.74
CA ASN A 178 -9.05 54.21 16.36
C ASN A 178 -7.79 53.81 15.57
N ARG A 179 -6.80 54.70 15.72
CA ARG A 179 -5.38 54.46 15.97
C ARG A 179 -4.57 53.75 14.91
N PHE A 180 -3.93 54.60 14.11
CA PHE A 180 -2.47 54.55 13.99
C PHE A 180 -1.84 55.58 14.93
N GLN A 181 -1.25 55.11 16.02
CA GLN A 181 0.05 55.51 16.59
C GLN A 181 0.34 54.62 17.80
#